data_AF-A0A7I8MRP8-F1
#
_entry.id   AF-A0A7I8MRP8-F1
#
_cell.length_a   1.000
_cell.length_b   1.000
_cell.length_c   1.000
_cell.angle_alpha   90.00
_cell.angle_beta   90.00
_cell.angle_gamma   90.00
#
_symmetry.space_group_name_H-M   'P 1'
#
loop_
_entity.id
_entity.type
_entity.pdbx_description
1 polymer ?
#
loop_
_entity_poly.entity_id
_entity_poly.type
_entity_poly.pdbx_seq_one_letter_code
_entity_poly.pdbx_strand_id
1 'polypeptide(L)'
;MPKFTYWADSYLEKRRSAREAIDLIQPGQRVFIGSSCDEPQALVRELANASERCAGLEVVRLMALESTPLTLIANKTEGQNLSIRSFYVTPDPENRKALPETSDSSPPFICRPSRGFLEAAASMCTSP
;
A
#
# COMPACT_ATOMS: atom_id res chain seq x y z
N MET A 1 22.23 24.97 -2.25
CA MET A 1 21.19 25.69 -3.01
C MET A 1 20.23 24.65 -3.56
N PRO A 2 18.92 24.73 -3.29
CA PRO A 2 17.96 23.80 -3.86
C PRO A 2 17.92 24.02 -5.36
N LYS A 3 18.16 22.94 -6.12
CA LYS A 3 18.00 22.95 -7.57
C LYS A 3 16.49 22.88 -7.82
N PHE A 4 15.88 23.99 -8.21
CA PHE A 4 14.51 23.96 -8.72
C PHE A 4 14.54 23.28 -10.09
N THR A 5 14.50 21.95 -10.08
CA THR A 5 14.35 21.14 -11.29
C THR A 5 12.98 21.43 -11.88
N TYR A 6 12.92 21.71 -13.18
CA TYR A 6 11.65 21.91 -13.87
C TYR A 6 10.79 20.65 -13.72
N TRP A 7 9.52 20.80 -13.34
CA TRP A 7 8.68 19.67 -12.94
C TRP A 7 8.54 18.61 -14.04
N ALA A 8 8.58 19.01 -15.31
CA ALA A 8 8.45 18.09 -16.44
C ALA A 8 9.68 17.18 -16.56
N ASP A 9 10.87 17.71 -16.30
CA ASP A 9 12.11 16.92 -16.32
C ASP A 9 12.10 15.90 -15.18
N SER A 10 11.70 16.32 -13.97
CA SER A 10 11.52 15.41 -12.83
C SER A 10 10.43 14.36 -13.05
N TYR A 11 9.38 14.69 -13.79
CA TYR A 11 8.34 13.72 -14.15
C TYR A 11 8.91 12.64 -15.07
N LEU A 12 9.70 13.02 -16.08
CA LEU A 12 10.33 12.08 -17.00
C LEU A 12 11.34 11.17 -16.28
N GLU A 13 12.12 11.69 -15.33
CA GLU A 13 13.06 10.91 -14.50
C GLU A 13 12.36 9.87 -13.61
N LYS A 14 11.19 10.23 -13.07
CA LYS A 14 10.37 9.38 -12.19
C LYS A 14 9.43 8.43 -12.93
N ARG A 15 9.24 8.63 -14.25
CA ARG A 15 8.39 7.76 -15.05
C ARG A 15 9.03 6.38 -15.17
N ARG A 16 8.34 5.36 -14.67
CA ARG A 16 8.78 3.96 -14.66
C ARG A 16 7.65 3.04 -15.10
N SER A 17 7.99 1.85 -15.56
CA SER A 17 6.99 0.81 -15.77
C SER A 17 6.45 0.28 -14.43
N ALA A 18 5.26 -0.32 -14.43
CA ALA A 18 4.68 -0.88 -13.21
C ALA A 18 5.61 -1.92 -12.57
N ARG A 19 6.23 -2.78 -13.38
CA ARG A 19 7.20 -3.78 -12.92
C ARG A 19 8.44 -3.16 -12.28
N GLU A 20 9.05 -2.17 -12.93
CA GLU A 20 10.20 -1.46 -12.36
C GLU A 20 9.84 -0.77 -11.03
N ALA A 21 8.63 -0.22 -10.93
CA ALA A 21 8.17 0.41 -9.70
C ALA A 21 8.02 -0.60 -8.55
N ILE A 22 7.53 -1.81 -8.84
CA ILE A 22 7.41 -2.89 -7.83
C ILE A 22 8.79 -3.44 -7.45
N ASP A 23 9.73 -3.54 -8.39
CA ASP A 23 11.10 -4.01 -8.11
C ASP A 23 11.89 -3.08 -7.16
N LEU A 24 11.45 -1.82 -7.03
CA LEU A 24 12.03 -0.87 -6.06
C LEU A 24 11.56 -1.12 -4.62
N ILE A 25 10.46 -1.87 -4.43
CA ILE A 25 9.91 -2.15 -3.11
C ILE A 25 10.76 -3.23 -2.44
N GLN A 26 11.27 -2.93 -1.24
CA GLN A 26 12.09 -3.85 -0.48
C GLN A 26 11.23 -4.76 0.43
N PRO A 27 11.68 -6.02 0.65
CA PRO A 27 11.09 -6.89 1.67
C PRO A 27 11.03 -6.23 3.04
N GLY A 28 9.95 -6.47 3.81
CA GLY A 28 9.77 -5.87 5.14
C GLY A 28 9.24 -4.42 5.15
N GLN A 29 9.03 -3.81 3.99
CA GLN A 29 8.47 -2.45 3.93
C GLN A 29 6.95 -2.44 4.14
N ARG A 30 6.46 -1.31 4.63
CA ARG A 30 5.03 -1.04 4.77
C ARG A 30 4.58 -0.14 3.63
N VAL A 31 3.67 -0.63 2.79
CA VAL A 31 3.16 0.07 1.62
C VAL A 31 1.70 0.45 1.85
N PHE A 32 1.39 1.72 1.64
CA PHE A 32 0.02 2.19 1.68
C PHE A 32 -0.59 2.19 0.28
N ILE A 33 -1.73 1.53 0.11
CA ILE A 33 -2.49 1.53 -1.14
C ILE A 33 -3.73 2.41 -0.95
N GLY A 34 -3.92 3.33 -1.90
CA GLY A 34 -5.12 4.17 -1.97
C GLY A 34 -6.37 3.30 -1.99
N SER A 35 -7.45 3.78 -1.38
CA SER A 35 -8.71 3.03 -1.27
C SER A 35 -9.74 3.56 -2.25
N SER A 36 -10.65 2.70 -2.71
CA SER A 36 -11.68 3.05 -3.71
C SER A 36 -11.07 3.44 -5.07
N CYS A 37 -11.46 4.59 -5.65
CA CYS A 37 -11.03 5.03 -6.97
C CYS A 37 -9.53 5.35 -7.10
N ASP A 38 -8.84 5.58 -5.98
CA ASP A 38 -7.40 5.87 -5.97
C ASP A 38 -6.55 4.59 -5.93
N GLU A 39 -7.16 3.41 -6.06
CA GLU A 39 -6.41 2.15 -6.14
C GLU A 39 -5.66 2.06 -7.49
N PRO A 40 -4.32 2.00 -7.49
CA PRO A 40 -3.53 1.94 -8.70
C PRO A 40 -3.58 0.53 -9.31
N GLN A 41 -4.62 0.28 -10.12
CA GLN A 41 -4.96 -1.02 -10.70
C GLN A 41 -3.78 -1.76 -11.36
N ALA A 42 -2.95 -1.05 -12.13
CA ALA A 42 -1.80 -1.64 -12.80
C ALA A 42 -0.69 -2.07 -11.82
N LEU A 43 -0.43 -1.26 -10.79
CA LEU A 43 0.59 -1.57 -9.77
C LEU A 43 0.14 -2.70 -8.86
N VAL A 44 -1.14 -2.74 -8.49
CA VAL A 44 -1.71 -3.80 -7.65
C VAL A 44 -1.62 -5.17 -8.35
N ARG A 45 -1.86 -5.22 -9.67
CA ARG A 45 -1.72 -6.46 -10.45
C ARG A 45 -0.28 -6.93 -10.54
N GLU A 46 0.66 -6.03 -10.81
CA GLU A 46 2.09 -6.39 -10.82
C GLU A 46 2.58 -6.80 -9.43
N LEU A 47 2.08 -6.17 -8.36
CA LEU A 47 2.38 -6.56 -6.98
C LEU A 47 1.85 -7.97 -6.68
N ALA A 48 0.65 -8.31 -7.14
CA ALA A 48 0.11 -9.67 -7.02
C ALA A 48 0.99 -10.70 -7.73
N ASN A 49 1.47 -10.39 -8.94
CA ASN A 49 2.38 -11.25 -9.71
C ASN A 49 3.76 -11.38 -9.05
N ALA A 50 4.27 -10.30 -8.45
CA ALA A 50 5.57 -10.26 -7.77
C ALA A 50 5.50 -10.68 -6.29
N SER A 51 4.32 -11.07 -5.78
CA SER A 51 4.09 -11.37 -4.37
C SER A 51 5.04 -12.43 -3.79
N GLU A 52 5.51 -13.37 -4.62
CA GLU A 52 6.50 -14.39 -4.22
C GLU A 52 7.86 -13.81 -3.84
N ARG A 53 8.20 -12.62 -4.34
CA ARG A 53 9.50 -11.95 -4.13
C ARG A 53 9.45 -10.90 -3.03
N CYS A 54 8.27 -10.37 -2.75
CA CYS A 54 8.05 -9.33 -1.73
C CYS A 54 7.80 -9.96 -0.36
N ALA A 55 8.80 -10.67 0.19
CA ALA A 55 8.66 -11.32 1.49
C ALA A 55 8.46 -10.30 2.64
N GLY A 56 7.53 -10.58 3.55
CA GLY A 56 7.24 -9.73 4.71
C GLY A 56 6.72 -8.32 4.38
N LEU A 57 6.10 -8.09 3.22
CA LEU A 57 5.52 -6.79 2.89
C LEU A 57 4.22 -6.57 3.65
N GLU A 58 4.09 -5.44 4.33
CA GLU A 58 2.83 -5.04 4.98
C GLU A 58 2.06 -4.06 4.09
N VAL A 59 0.93 -4.50 3.54
CA VAL A 59 0.03 -3.69 2.74
C VAL A 59 -1.05 -3.08 3.64
N VAL A 60 -1.09 -1.77 3.70
CA VAL A 60 -2.05 -1.00 4.49
C VAL A 60 -3.04 -0.31 3.57
N ARG A 61 -4.33 -0.49 3.83
CA ARG A 61 -5.39 0.19 3.09
C ARG A 61 -6.50 0.66 4.03
N LEU A 62 -7.26 1.65 3.56
CA LEU A 62 -8.37 2.21 4.31
C LEU A 62 -9.60 1.30 4.14
N MET A 63 -10.08 1.09 2.91
CA MET A 63 -11.22 0.21 2.58
C MET A 63 -10.85 -0.78 1.48
N ALA A 64 -11.49 -1.95 1.47
CA ALA A 64 -11.27 -3.02 0.51
C ALA A 64 -12.43 -3.10 -0.49
N LEU A 65 -12.25 -2.54 -1.68
CA LEU A 65 -13.12 -2.76 -2.84
C LEU A 65 -12.25 -3.41 -3.93
N GLU A 66 -12.10 -4.73 -3.87
CA GLU A 66 -11.01 -5.41 -4.56
C GLU A 66 -11.29 -5.57 -6.07
N SER A 67 -10.37 -5.10 -6.91
CA SER A 67 -10.30 -5.52 -8.33
C SER A 67 -9.35 -6.71 -8.55
N THR A 68 -8.34 -6.84 -7.69
CA THR A 68 -7.40 -7.98 -7.67
C THR A 68 -7.37 -8.55 -6.26
N PRO A 69 -7.53 -9.87 -6.07
CA PRO A 69 -7.74 -10.45 -4.74
C PRO A 69 -6.41 -10.62 -3.98
N LEU A 70 -5.80 -9.51 -3.55
CA LEU A 70 -4.58 -9.52 -2.73
C LEU A 70 -4.79 -10.29 -1.42
N THR A 71 -5.99 -10.23 -0.86
CA THR A 71 -6.32 -10.92 0.40
C THR A 71 -6.31 -12.44 0.23
N LEU A 72 -6.75 -12.95 -0.92
CA LEU A 72 -6.63 -14.38 -1.22
C LEU A 72 -5.17 -14.81 -1.38
N ILE A 73 -4.33 -13.97 -1.98
CA ILE A 73 -2.90 -14.25 -2.15
C ILE A 73 -2.20 -14.27 -0.78
N ALA A 74 -2.48 -13.29 0.08
CA ALA A 74 -1.96 -13.26 1.45
C ALA A 74 -2.39 -14.49 2.26
N ASN A 75 -3.66 -14.90 2.15
CA ASN A 75 -4.17 -16.09 2.82
C ASN A 75 -3.55 -17.39 2.29
N LYS A 76 -3.30 -17.49 0.97
CA LYS A 76 -2.63 -18.65 0.37
C LYS A 76 -1.21 -18.83 0.90
N THR A 77 -0.53 -17.73 1.20
CA THR A 77 0.86 -17.73 1.69
C THR A 77 0.95 -17.58 3.21
N GLU A 78 -0.17 -17.69 3.93
CA GLU A 78 -0.25 -17.57 5.40
C GLU A 78 0.44 -16.32 5.96
N GLY A 79 0.44 -15.22 5.20
CA GLY A 79 1.09 -13.96 5.62
C GLY A 79 2.62 -13.94 5.56
N GLN A 80 3.29 -14.99 5.07
CA GLN A 80 4.76 -15.03 4.98
C GLN A 80 5.30 -13.99 3.97
N ASN A 81 4.57 -13.79 2.88
CA ASN A 81 4.95 -12.87 1.83
C ASN A 81 4.23 -11.53 1.98
N LEU A 82 2.90 -11.54 1.97
CA LEU A 82 2.08 -10.34 2.07
C LEU A 82 1.19 -10.39 3.30
N SER A 83 1.26 -9.36 4.14
CA SER A 83 0.35 -9.15 5.26
C SER A 83 -0.53 -7.94 4.99
N ILE A 84 -1.86 -8.11 5.04
CA ILE A 84 -2.81 -7.02 4.73
C ILE A 84 -3.44 -6.49 6.01
N ARG A 85 -3.40 -5.16 6.18
CA ARG A 85 -4.09 -4.45 7.25
C ARG A 85 -5.09 -3.47 6.65
N SER A 86 -6.36 -3.66 7.01
CA SER A 86 -7.45 -2.77 6.58
C SER A 86 -8.03 -2.04 7.79
N PHE A 87 -8.16 -0.72 7.70
CA PHE A 87 -8.74 0.09 8.79
C PHE A 87 -10.27 0.04 8.83
N TYR A 88 -10.91 -0.17 7.67
CA TYR A 88 -12.35 -0.29 7.56
C TYR A 88 -12.70 -1.69 7.07
N VAL A 89 -13.57 -2.34 7.82
CA VAL A 89 -14.21 -3.58 7.41
C VAL A 89 -15.50 -3.19 6.69
N THR A 90 -15.56 -3.40 5.38
CA THR A 90 -16.85 -3.35 4.66
C THR A 90 -17.60 -4.67 4.88
N PRO A 91 -18.94 -4.64 4.97
CA PRO A 91 -19.76 -5.85 5.17
C PRO A 91 -19.83 -6.77 3.95
N ASP A 92 -18.92 -6.64 2.98
CA ASP A 92 -18.87 -7.49 1.80
C ASP A 92 -18.56 -8.96 2.16
N PRO A 93 -19.28 -9.93 1.56
CA PRO A 93 -19.19 -11.34 1.93
C PRO A 93 -17.80 -11.96 1.70
N GLU A 94 -16.98 -11.40 0.80
CA GLU A 94 -15.60 -11.85 0.57
C GLU A 94 -14.64 -11.42 1.68
N ASN A 95 -14.78 -10.18 2.20
CA ASN A 95 -13.98 -9.68 3.33
C ASN A 95 -14.29 -10.44 4.63
N ARG A 96 -15.52 -10.95 4.78
CA ARG A 96 -15.92 -11.76 5.95
C ARG A 96 -15.22 -13.12 6.02
N LYS A 97 -14.84 -13.71 4.88
CA LYS A 97 -14.18 -15.03 4.83
C LYS A 97 -12.67 -14.96 5.01
N ALA A 98 -12.08 -13.79 4.80
CA ALA A 98 -10.64 -13.64 4.72
C ALA A 98 -9.98 -13.17 6.02
N LEU A 99 -10.73 -13.10 7.14
CA LEU A 99 -10.19 -12.73 8.44
C LEU A 99 -9.56 -13.97 9.14
N PRO A 100 -8.23 -14.06 9.26
CA PRO A 100 -7.66 -14.68 10.45
C PRO A 100 -8.01 -13.79 11.65
N GLU A 101 -8.26 -14.37 12.82
CA GLU A 101 -8.57 -13.63 14.07
C GLU A 101 -7.47 -12.66 14.55
N THR A 102 -6.41 -12.48 13.77
CA THR A 102 -5.20 -11.72 14.08
C THR A 102 -5.17 -10.31 13.49
N SER A 103 -6.16 -9.89 12.70
CA SER A 103 -6.21 -8.52 12.17
C SER A 103 -6.65 -7.55 13.27
N ASP A 104 -5.66 -6.94 13.93
CA ASP A 104 -5.80 -5.91 14.95
C ASP A 104 -6.57 -4.70 14.37
N SER A 105 -7.89 -4.71 14.55
CA SER A 105 -8.81 -3.68 14.05
C SER A 105 -8.71 -2.45 14.94
N SER A 106 -7.74 -1.58 14.62
CA SER A 106 -7.63 -0.28 15.28
C SER A 106 -8.87 0.57 14.95
N PRO A 107 -9.62 1.08 15.95
CA PRO A 107 -10.81 1.88 15.70
C PRO A 107 -10.44 3.18 14.95
N PRO A 108 -11.27 3.66 13.99
CA PRO A 108 -10.83 4.70 13.08
C PRO A 108 -11.09 6.09 13.67
N PHE A 109 -10.03 6.83 13.96
CA PHE A 109 -10.09 8.30 14.03
C PHE A 109 -9.81 8.85 12.63
N ILE A 110 -10.76 8.73 11.69
CA ILE A 110 -10.57 9.16 10.28
C ILE A 110 -10.15 10.63 10.15
N CYS A 111 -10.51 11.45 11.14
CA CYS A 111 -10.26 12.89 11.15
C CYS A 111 -8.90 13.27 11.78
N ARG A 112 -8.13 12.29 12.29
CA ARG A 112 -6.75 12.49 12.71
C ARG A 112 -5.86 11.67 11.79
N PRO A 113 -5.21 12.28 10.77
CA PRO A 113 -4.13 11.59 10.07
C PRO A 113 -3.15 11.07 11.13
N SER A 114 -2.72 9.82 10.98
CA SER A 114 -1.83 9.18 11.95
C SER A 114 -0.62 10.07 12.16
N ARG A 115 -0.22 10.27 13.42
CA ARG A 115 0.88 11.16 13.77
C ARG A 115 2.15 10.86 12.96
N GLY A 116 2.40 9.58 12.65
CA GLY A 116 3.49 9.17 11.76
C GLY A 116 3.33 9.61 10.30
N PHE A 117 2.10 9.70 9.77
CA PHE A 117 1.86 10.26 8.43
C PHE A 117 2.04 11.78 8.41
N LEU A 118 1.61 12.47 9.48
CA LEU A 118 1.84 13.91 9.65
C LEU A 118 3.33 14.23 9.84
N GLU A 119 4.07 13.43 10.62
CA GLU A 119 5.51 13.61 10.84
C GLU A 119 6.31 13.28 9.58
N ALA A 120 5.93 12.25 8.81
CA ALA A 120 6.53 11.96 7.52
C ALA A 120 6.24 13.06 6.48
N ALA A 121 4.99 13.54 6.40
CA ALA A 121 4.63 14.65 5.51
C ALA A 121 5.32 15.96 5.93
N ALA A 122 5.42 16.25 7.22
CA ALA A 122 6.13 17.42 7.74
C ALA A 122 7.64 17.34 7.48
N SER A 123 8.24 16.15 7.59
CA SER A 123 9.66 15.92 7.28
C SER A 123 9.96 16.11 5.79
N MET A 124 9.05 15.77 4.88
CA MET A 124 9.20 16.03 3.44
C MET A 124 9.10 17.53 3.11
N CYS A 125 8.35 18.31 3.89
CA CYS A 125 8.18 19.75 3.70
C CYS A 125 9.27 20.62 4.37
N THR A 126 10.13 20.06 5.21
CA THR A 126 11.14 20.81 5.99
C THR A 126 12.59 20.53 5.60
N SER A 127 12.84 19.78 4.52
CA SER A 127 14.20 19.64 3.98
C SER A 127 14.51 20.77 2.97
N PRO A 128 15.65 21.49 3.11
CA PRO A 128 15.96 22.72 2.39
C PRO A 128 16.33 22.56 0.91
#